data_AF-A8PGL6-F1
#
_entry.id   AF-A8PGL6-F1
#
_cell.length_a   1.000
_cell.length_b   1.000
_cell.length_c   1.000
_cell.angle_alpha   90.00
_cell.angle_beta   90.00
_cell.angle_gamma   90.00
#
_symmetry.space_group_name_H-M   'P 1'
#
loop_
_entity.id
_entity.type
_entity.pdbx_description
1 polymer ?
#
loop_
_entity_poly.entity_id
_entity_poly.type
_entity_poly.pdbx_seq_one_letter_code
_entity_poly.pdbx_strand_id
1 'polypeptide(L)'
;MVRNAGARGSNVSRSDVTQAIDNRQMAPSQTSDIPFPPELLEKIFTFANDGTRFIDFFDFMLVCRAFRDTVYGMATLWTDFNVNLERDTDMRDLLECLKYWFKRAKELPVTARFVCCDYLLPRQMELLHAFLFSDDTRLLEGLSISLREAALLGAEWIGKFLDASLPAADGARSRFAGMKTVRLGVNGVIALRGHRTLPKLFPSAETLEIVCDNLYTVVNDDGPYIRWPVQLTSANLRELRIRIPIPANHHDEVLDLLHKLLVQLPDIQVLDLAIVPRGKYTEPSLLGPNSPAPLNVTHNSLTDLTLTGCMVFISTYVLPRLTCPKLRALRLENHRSVADQSRGSHHVIAISILAFKERSKWELEHLALIDSRIDDDAVEGLLSDLHSLVSFKLVVWANADGKFFGRLQDLARTQPVLPLLEELFVACVHYEFYEVIVGHKVHYLPPREVVDFDRKGFDRFTAYASRPLNKVALSVDRRTIAFSMGLSPREVKRMRDEMKIPMFVP
;
A
#
# COMPACT_ATOMS: atom_id res chain seq x y z
N MET A 1 -16.12 -62.36 18.36
CA MET A 1 -17.01 -62.91 19.41
C MET A 1 -18.16 -61.93 19.59
N VAL A 2 -19.39 -62.38 19.32
CA VAL A 2 -20.71 -61.79 19.71
C VAL A 2 -21.08 -60.42 19.09
N ARG A 3 -22.23 -60.18 18.42
CA ARG A 3 -23.36 -60.97 17.86
C ARG A 3 -24.13 -60.07 16.87
N ASN A 4 -24.73 -60.73 15.87
CA ASN A 4 -25.74 -60.22 14.93
C ASN A 4 -27.07 -59.81 15.59
N ALA A 5 -27.77 -58.84 14.98
CA ALA A 5 -29.19 -58.88 14.56
C ALA A 5 -29.57 -57.47 14.04
N GLY A 6 -30.30 -57.24 12.94
CA GLY A 6 -30.99 -58.10 12.01
C GLY A 6 -31.50 -57.24 10.84
N ALA A 7 -31.62 -57.87 9.67
CA ALA A 7 -32.13 -57.28 8.45
C ALA A 7 -33.64 -57.07 8.49
N ARG A 8 -34.12 -55.99 7.88
CA ARG A 8 -35.36 -55.97 7.08
C ARG A 8 -35.20 -55.03 5.90
N GLY A 9 -35.19 -55.61 4.71
CA GLY A 9 -35.26 -54.88 3.46
C GLY A 9 -36.69 -54.45 3.15
N SER A 10 -36.80 -53.36 2.41
CA SER A 10 -37.95 -53.07 1.56
C SER A 10 -37.41 -52.58 0.23
N ASN A 11 -37.49 -53.47 -0.76
CA ASN A 11 -37.40 -53.14 -2.17
C ASN A 11 -38.53 -52.14 -2.48
N VAL A 12 -38.17 -50.92 -2.85
CA VAL A 12 -39.08 -50.01 -3.56
C VAL A 12 -38.57 -49.92 -5.00
N SER A 13 -39.43 -50.34 -5.91
CA SER A 13 -39.15 -50.44 -7.34
C SER A 13 -38.89 -49.06 -7.94
N ARG A 14 -37.99 -49.05 -8.92
CA ARG A 14 -37.62 -47.91 -9.77
C ARG A 14 -38.72 -47.53 -10.78
N SER A 15 -40.00 -47.81 -10.49
CA SER A 15 -41.14 -47.61 -11.40
C SER A 15 -42.08 -46.48 -11.01
N ASP A 16 -41.99 -45.95 -9.78
CA ASP A 16 -43.07 -45.11 -9.22
C ASP A 16 -42.71 -43.61 -9.06
N VAL A 17 -41.63 -43.15 -9.71
CA VAL A 17 -41.26 -41.71 -9.73
C VAL A 17 -41.47 -41.08 -11.11
N THR A 18 -41.99 -41.83 -12.08
CA THR A 18 -42.16 -41.35 -13.47
C THR A 18 -43.60 -41.02 -13.86
N GLN A 19 -44.56 -40.98 -12.92
CA GLN A 19 -45.95 -40.63 -13.20
C GLN A 19 -46.55 -39.73 -12.11
N ALA A 20 -46.04 -38.50 -12.04
CA ALA A 20 -46.74 -37.36 -11.44
C ALA A 20 -46.36 -36.05 -12.17
N ILE A 21 -46.15 -36.13 -13.49
CA ILE A 21 -46.09 -34.96 -14.38
C ILE A 21 -47.42 -34.93 -15.12
N ASP A 22 -48.48 -34.61 -14.38
CA ASP A 22 -49.80 -34.37 -14.94
C ASP A 22 -50.12 -32.88 -14.79
N ASN A 23 -50.01 -32.17 -15.91
CA ASN A 23 -50.87 -31.06 -16.32
C ASN A 23 -51.33 -30.07 -15.24
N ARG A 24 -50.42 -29.50 -14.46
CA ARG A 24 -50.58 -28.09 -14.08
C ARG A 24 -50.03 -27.26 -15.23
N GLN A 25 -50.95 -26.76 -16.06
CA GLN A 25 -50.74 -25.54 -16.82
C GLN A 25 -50.18 -24.49 -15.85
N MET A 26 -48.87 -24.35 -15.81
CA MET A 26 -48.26 -23.15 -15.28
C MET A 26 -48.76 -22.05 -16.22
N ALA A 27 -49.66 -21.22 -15.71
CA ALA A 27 -49.91 -19.90 -16.29
C ALA A 27 -48.54 -19.30 -16.63
N PRO A 28 -48.37 -18.63 -17.78
CA PRO A 28 -47.12 -17.98 -18.10
C PRO A 28 -46.77 -17.10 -16.91
N SER A 29 -45.77 -17.52 -16.14
CA SER A 29 -45.24 -16.73 -15.04
C SER A 29 -44.86 -15.43 -15.71
N GLN A 30 -45.60 -14.36 -15.41
CA GLN A 30 -45.20 -13.01 -15.77
C GLN A 30 -43.73 -12.94 -15.40
N THR A 31 -42.86 -12.91 -16.41
CA THR A 31 -41.46 -12.62 -16.22
C THR A 31 -41.48 -11.27 -15.54
N SER A 32 -41.20 -11.25 -14.25
CA SER A 32 -40.97 -10.01 -13.53
C SER A 32 -39.72 -9.44 -14.18
N ASP A 33 -39.92 -8.65 -15.22
CA ASP A 33 -38.87 -7.89 -15.86
C ASP A 33 -38.21 -7.12 -14.74
N ILE A 34 -36.93 -7.39 -14.54
CA ILE A 34 -36.16 -6.68 -13.53
C ILE A 34 -36.23 -5.22 -13.95
N PRO A 35 -36.74 -4.31 -13.09
CA PRO A 35 -37.08 -2.95 -13.48
C PRO A 35 -35.84 -2.07 -13.71
N PHE A 36 -34.65 -2.68 -13.79
CA PHE A 36 -33.38 -2.00 -13.90
C PHE A 36 -32.72 -2.35 -15.23
N PRO A 37 -32.21 -1.34 -15.96
CA PRO A 37 -31.41 -1.59 -17.15
C PRO A 37 -30.10 -2.31 -16.77
N PRO A 38 -29.51 -3.11 -17.68
CA PRO A 38 -28.30 -3.89 -17.42
C PRO A 38 -27.13 -3.07 -16.87
N GLU A 39 -26.97 -1.83 -17.32
CA GLU A 39 -25.91 -0.92 -16.90
C GLU A 39 -26.07 -0.49 -15.43
N LEU A 40 -27.31 -0.38 -14.94
CA LEU A 40 -27.57 -0.07 -13.54
C LEU A 40 -27.39 -1.31 -12.67
N LEU A 41 -27.79 -2.48 -13.16
CA LEU A 41 -27.53 -3.76 -12.48
C LEU A 41 -26.04 -4.04 -12.32
N GLU A 42 -25.23 -3.75 -13.35
CA GLU A 42 -23.76 -3.83 -13.28
C GLU A 42 -23.21 -2.95 -12.15
N LYS A 43 -23.67 -1.69 -12.03
CA LYS A 43 -23.26 -0.79 -10.95
C LYS A 43 -23.69 -1.30 -9.58
N ILE A 44 -24.91 -1.82 -9.47
CA ILE A 44 -25.43 -2.42 -8.23
C ILE A 44 -24.59 -3.62 -7.82
N PHE A 45 -24.26 -4.52 -8.75
CA PHE A 45 -23.45 -5.71 -8.45
C PHE A 45 -22.01 -5.33 -8.08
N THR A 46 -21.44 -4.36 -8.79
CA THR A 46 -20.09 -3.85 -8.48
C THR A 46 -20.05 -3.27 -7.08
N PHE A 47 -21.04 -2.45 -6.73
CA PHE A 47 -21.13 -1.85 -5.40
C PHE A 47 -21.46 -2.86 -4.30
N ALA A 48 -22.38 -3.79 -4.55
CA ALA A 48 -22.78 -4.81 -3.58
C ALA A 48 -21.64 -5.79 -3.26
N ASN A 49 -20.71 -5.96 -4.19
CA ASN A 49 -19.53 -6.79 -4.01
C ASN A 49 -18.25 -6.00 -3.74
N ASP A 50 -18.34 -4.70 -3.45
CA ASP A 50 -17.16 -3.94 -3.04
C ASP A 50 -16.65 -4.49 -1.70
N GLY A 51 -15.43 -5.04 -1.73
CA GLY A 51 -14.81 -5.71 -0.58
C GLY A 51 -15.31 -7.14 -0.28
N THR A 52 -16.16 -7.74 -1.12
CA THR A 52 -16.55 -9.16 -1.00
C THR A 52 -15.63 -10.07 -1.80
N ARG A 53 -15.77 -11.41 -1.66
CA ARG A 53 -14.96 -12.34 -2.44
C ARG A 53 -15.51 -12.39 -3.85
N PHE A 54 -14.63 -12.50 -4.85
CA PHE A 54 -15.04 -12.61 -6.25
C PHE A 54 -16.05 -13.73 -6.49
N ILE A 55 -15.97 -14.84 -5.74
CA ILE A 55 -16.91 -15.95 -5.87
C ILE A 55 -18.36 -15.54 -5.59
N ASP A 56 -18.56 -14.50 -4.78
CA ASP A 56 -19.87 -13.97 -4.42
C ASP A 56 -20.57 -13.33 -5.65
N PHE A 57 -19.82 -12.95 -6.70
CA PHE A 57 -20.42 -12.53 -7.98
C PHE A 57 -21.17 -13.67 -8.68
N PHE A 58 -20.74 -14.92 -8.49
CA PHE A 58 -21.42 -16.07 -9.11
C PHE A 58 -22.75 -16.38 -8.44
N ASP A 59 -22.95 -15.98 -7.18
CA ASP A 59 -24.24 -16.15 -6.51
C ASP A 59 -25.33 -15.31 -7.19
N PHE A 60 -25.00 -14.13 -7.74
CA PHE A 60 -25.94 -13.35 -8.55
C PHE A 60 -26.37 -14.09 -9.81
N MET A 61 -25.49 -14.88 -10.41
CA MET A 61 -25.85 -15.69 -11.59
C MET A 61 -26.87 -16.79 -11.28
N LEU A 62 -27.00 -17.17 -10.01
CA LEU A 62 -27.95 -18.20 -9.58
C LEU A 62 -29.36 -17.64 -9.31
N VAL A 63 -29.49 -16.32 -9.11
CA VAL A 63 -30.76 -15.68 -8.76
C VAL A 63 -31.77 -15.78 -9.90
N CYS A 64 -31.40 -15.32 -11.10
CA CYS A 64 -32.26 -15.35 -12.26
C CYS A 64 -31.46 -15.19 -13.57
N ARG A 65 -32.12 -15.45 -14.72
CA ARG A 65 -31.50 -15.35 -16.04
C ARG A 65 -30.98 -13.94 -16.33
N ALA A 66 -31.75 -12.90 -16.01
CA ALA A 66 -31.32 -11.52 -16.29
C ALA A 66 -30.07 -11.13 -15.50
N PHE A 67 -29.98 -11.49 -14.21
CA PHE A 67 -28.76 -11.26 -13.43
C PHE A 67 -27.58 -12.01 -14.01
N ARG A 68 -27.77 -13.28 -14.34
CA ARG A 68 -26.74 -14.08 -14.99
C ARG A 68 -26.24 -13.43 -16.28
N ASP A 69 -27.15 -13.01 -17.16
CA ASP A 69 -26.82 -12.42 -18.45
C ASP A 69 -26.11 -11.05 -18.26
N THR A 70 -26.52 -10.25 -17.27
CA THR A 70 -25.82 -9.03 -16.86
C THR A 70 -24.40 -9.34 -16.40
N VAL A 71 -24.21 -10.25 -15.43
CA VAL A 71 -22.88 -10.60 -14.90
C VAL A 71 -21.99 -11.17 -16.02
N TYR A 72 -22.55 -11.94 -16.96
CA TYR A 72 -21.82 -12.38 -18.17
C TYR A 72 -21.44 -11.27 -19.15
N GLY A 73 -22.16 -10.15 -19.12
CA GLY A 73 -21.89 -8.96 -19.92
C GLY A 73 -20.89 -7.98 -19.28
N MET A 74 -20.70 -8.04 -17.96
CA MET A 74 -19.84 -7.11 -17.20
C MET A 74 -18.36 -7.30 -17.56
N ALA A 75 -17.79 -6.42 -18.38
CA ALA A 75 -16.39 -6.52 -18.82
C ALA A 75 -15.41 -6.53 -17.64
N THR A 76 -15.65 -5.68 -16.64
CA THR A 76 -14.82 -5.52 -15.43
C THR A 76 -14.59 -6.83 -14.69
N LEU A 77 -15.62 -7.68 -14.58
CA LEU A 77 -15.54 -9.01 -13.96
C LEU A 77 -14.55 -9.94 -14.67
N TRP A 78 -14.43 -9.79 -15.98
CA TRP A 78 -13.57 -10.62 -16.82
C TRP A 78 -12.19 -10.01 -17.08
N THR A 79 -11.95 -8.77 -16.65
CA THR A 79 -10.70 -8.04 -16.91
C THR A 79 -9.93 -7.66 -15.66
N ASP A 80 -10.51 -7.69 -14.46
CA ASP A 80 -9.80 -7.42 -13.20
C ASP A 80 -9.86 -8.61 -12.24
N PHE A 81 -8.72 -9.29 -12.10
CA PHE A 81 -8.60 -10.49 -11.28
C PHE A 81 -7.88 -10.20 -9.98
N ASN A 82 -8.47 -10.59 -8.86
CA ASN A 82 -7.82 -10.60 -7.56
C ASN A 82 -7.86 -12.01 -6.97
N VAL A 83 -6.71 -12.68 -6.98
CA VAL A 83 -6.54 -14.07 -6.59
C VAL A 83 -5.71 -14.12 -5.33
N ASN A 84 -6.32 -14.59 -4.24
CA ASN A 84 -5.59 -14.93 -3.03
C ASN A 84 -5.10 -16.37 -3.15
N LEU A 85 -3.79 -16.56 -3.02
CA LEU A 85 -3.15 -17.86 -3.05
C LEU A 85 -2.78 -18.28 -1.63
N GLU A 86 -3.36 -19.38 -1.20
CA GLU A 86 -3.10 -20.04 0.08
C GLU A 86 -2.24 -21.30 -0.16
N ARG A 87 -1.63 -21.82 0.89
CA ARG A 87 -0.71 -22.97 0.77
C ARG A 87 -1.39 -24.20 0.14
N ASP A 88 -2.65 -24.44 0.45
CA ASP A 88 -3.45 -25.58 0.00
C ASP A 88 -4.28 -25.28 -1.26
N THR A 89 -4.08 -24.12 -1.89
CA THR A 89 -4.73 -23.79 -3.16
C THR A 89 -4.37 -24.83 -4.23
N ASP A 90 -5.40 -25.47 -4.82
CA ASP A 90 -5.21 -26.33 -5.98
C ASP A 90 -4.89 -25.47 -7.20
N MET A 91 -3.60 -25.36 -7.48
CA MET A 91 -3.10 -24.55 -8.58
C MET A 91 -3.55 -25.08 -9.95
N ARG A 92 -3.87 -26.36 -10.10
CA ARG A 92 -4.29 -26.87 -11.43
C ARG A 92 -5.68 -26.36 -11.75
N ASP A 93 -6.61 -26.57 -10.84
CA ASP A 93 -8.00 -26.12 -10.98
C ASP A 93 -8.08 -24.60 -11.11
N LEU A 94 -7.31 -23.87 -10.29
CA LEU A 94 -7.23 -22.42 -10.37
C LEU A 94 -6.71 -21.95 -11.74
N LEU A 95 -5.63 -22.54 -12.25
CA LEU A 95 -5.06 -22.15 -13.53
C LEU A 95 -5.99 -22.49 -14.70
N GLU A 96 -6.75 -23.58 -14.64
CA GLU A 96 -7.79 -23.88 -15.62
C GLU A 96 -8.92 -22.83 -15.59
N CYS A 97 -9.34 -22.40 -14.40
CA CYS A 97 -10.31 -21.31 -14.24
C CYS A 97 -9.78 -19.99 -14.82
N LEU A 98 -8.52 -19.64 -14.54
CA LEU A 98 -7.88 -18.45 -15.07
C LEU A 98 -7.79 -18.49 -16.60
N LYS A 99 -7.39 -19.63 -17.19
CA LYS A 99 -7.38 -19.78 -18.65
C LYS A 99 -8.75 -19.58 -19.27
N TYR A 100 -9.79 -20.15 -18.65
CA TYR A 100 -11.17 -19.91 -19.08
C TYR A 100 -11.53 -18.42 -19.01
N TRP A 101 -11.12 -17.72 -17.95
CA TRP A 101 -11.34 -16.28 -17.80
C TRP A 101 -10.62 -15.43 -18.84
N PHE A 102 -9.33 -15.66 -19.06
CA PHE A 102 -8.58 -14.94 -20.10
C PHE A 102 -9.21 -15.16 -21.49
N LYS A 103 -9.66 -16.38 -21.77
CA LYS A 103 -10.41 -16.67 -23.01
C LYS A 103 -11.74 -15.90 -23.08
N ARG A 104 -12.41 -15.69 -21.93
CA ARG A 104 -13.69 -14.97 -21.86
C ARG A 104 -13.51 -13.46 -22.00
N ALA A 105 -12.39 -12.90 -21.54
CA ALA A 105 -11.99 -11.50 -21.74
C ALA A 105 -11.82 -11.15 -23.23
N LYS A 106 -11.67 -12.16 -24.10
CA LYS A 106 -11.52 -12.05 -25.56
C LYS A 106 -10.29 -11.25 -25.95
N GLU A 107 -10.45 -9.96 -26.27
CA GLU A 107 -9.38 -9.05 -26.69
C GLU A 107 -9.21 -7.88 -25.71
N LEU A 108 -9.99 -7.89 -24.61
CA LEU A 108 -9.92 -6.84 -23.61
C LEU A 108 -8.64 -6.98 -22.79
N PRO A 109 -8.01 -5.85 -22.41
CA PRO A 109 -6.85 -5.88 -21.54
C PRO A 109 -7.23 -6.40 -20.16
N VAL A 110 -6.30 -7.14 -19.56
CA VAL A 110 -6.49 -7.81 -18.27
C VAL A 110 -5.54 -7.24 -17.23
N THR A 111 -6.05 -7.05 -16.02
CA THR A 111 -5.27 -6.86 -14.80
C THR A 111 -5.39 -8.10 -13.93
N ALA A 112 -4.26 -8.65 -13.47
CA ALA A 112 -4.23 -9.78 -12.55
C ALA A 112 -3.41 -9.44 -11.30
N ARG A 113 -4.01 -9.67 -10.14
CA ARG A 113 -3.41 -9.52 -8.82
C ARG A 113 -3.36 -10.88 -8.13
N PHE A 114 -2.18 -11.30 -7.73
CA PHE A 114 -1.91 -12.51 -6.99
C PHE A 114 -1.36 -12.14 -5.61
N VAL A 115 -2.13 -12.39 -4.56
CA VAL A 115 -1.71 -12.16 -3.17
C VAL A 115 -1.47 -13.50 -2.51
N CYS A 116 -0.22 -13.83 -2.23
CA CYS A 116 0.15 -15.05 -1.54
C CYS A 116 0.21 -14.77 -0.05
N CYS A 117 -0.85 -15.19 0.65
CA CYS A 117 -0.99 -14.99 2.09
C CYS A 117 -0.09 -15.93 2.89
N ASP A 118 0.17 -17.13 2.35
CA ASP A 118 1.03 -18.15 2.94
C ASP A 118 2.26 -18.42 2.07
N TYR A 119 3.15 -19.29 2.55
CA TYR A 119 4.23 -19.81 1.71
C TYR A 119 3.67 -20.71 0.60
N LEU A 120 3.96 -20.34 -0.65
CA LEU A 120 3.73 -21.23 -1.77
C LEU A 120 4.81 -22.29 -1.83
N LEU A 121 4.40 -23.52 -2.14
CA LEU A 121 5.33 -24.59 -2.45
C LEU A 121 6.04 -24.27 -3.79
N PRO A 122 7.32 -24.64 -3.97
CA PRO A 122 8.05 -24.38 -5.22
C PRO A 122 7.29 -24.79 -6.49
N ARG A 123 6.62 -25.95 -6.44
CA ARG A 123 5.78 -26.44 -7.54
C ARG A 123 4.61 -25.51 -7.88
N GLN A 124 3.97 -24.89 -6.89
CA GLN A 124 2.88 -23.94 -7.11
C GLN A 124 3.42 -22.67 -7.79
N MET A 125 4.59 -22.20 -7.37
CA MET A 125 5.27 -21.06 -7.97
C MET A 125 5.72 -21.35 -9.41
N GLU A 126 6.20 -22.55 -9.71
CA GLU A 126 6.52 -23.00 -11.07
C GLU A 126 5.28 -23.05 -11.97
N LEU A 127 4.14 -23.51 -11.46
CA LEU A 127 2.88 -23.52 -12.19
C LEU A 127 2.40 -22.10 -12.50
N LEU A 128 2.47 -21.19 -11.51
CA LEU A 128 2.15 -19.77 -11.72
C LEU A 128 3.08 -19.14 -12.76
N HIS A 129 4.38 -19.42 -12.68
CA HIS A 129 5.36 -18.97 -13.67
C HIS A 129 4.99 -19.49 -15.07
N ALA A 130 4.76 -20.79 -15.23
CA ALA A 130 4.38 -21.38 -16.51
C ALA A 130 3.10 -20.75 -17.09
N PHE A 131 2.12 -20.42 -16.25
CA PHE A 131 0.92 -19.72 -16.66
C PHE A 131 1.20 -18.28 -17.12
N LEU A 132 1.97 -17.50 -16.37
CA LEU A 132 2.32 -16.12 -16.76
C LEU A 132 3.08 -16.06 -18.09
N PHE A 133 3.82 -17.11 -18.43
CA PHE A 133 4.53 -17.28 -19.70
C PHE A 133 3.73 -18.06 -20.76
N SER A 134 2.48 -18.42 -20.51
CA SER A 134 1.60 -19.09 -21.47
C SER A 134 0.93 -18.09 -22.42
N ASP A 135 0.51 -18.54 -23.60
CA ASP A 135 -0.13 -17.66 -24.60
C ASP A 135 -1.47 -17.07 -24.16
N ASP A 136 -2.07 -17.65 -23.12
CA ASP A 136 -3.30 -17.15 -22.51
C ASP A 136 -3.12 -15.76 -21.90
N THR A 137 -1.90 -15.37 -21.48
CA THR A 137 -1.64 -14.10 -20.77
C THR A 137 -1.19 -12.94 -21.66
N ARG A 138 -1.31 -13.06 -22.98
CA ARG A 138 -0.86 -12.01 -23.93
C ARG A 138 -1.59 -10.67 -23.78
N LEU A 139 -2.80 -10.68 -23.19
CA LEU A 139 -3.63 -9.49 -22.96
C LEU A 139 -3.38 -8.84 -21.60
N LEU A 140 -2.39 -9.32 -20.85
CA LEU A 140 -2.09 -8.81 -19.53
C LEU A 140 -1.50 -7.39 -19.62
N GLU A 141 -2.27 -6.41 -19.18
CA GLU A 141 -1.91 -4.99 -19.11
C GLU A 141 -1.50 -4.60 -17.67
N GLY A 142 -2.07 -5.27 -16.67
CA GLY A 142 -1.74 -5.07 -15.26
C GLY A 142 -1.32 -6.36 -14.58
N LEU A 143 -0.20 -6.36 -13.86
CA LEU A 143 0.25 -7.49 -13.04
C LEU A 143 0.64 -7.01 -11.64
N SER A 144 0.07 -7.65 -10.63
CA SER A 144 0.47 -7.48 -9.24
C SER A 144 0.72 -8.84 -8.60
N ILE A 145 1.90 -9.04 -8.02
CA ILE A 145 2.26 -10.26 -7.30
C ILE A 145 2.80 -9.84 -5.93
N SER A 146 2.23 -10.36 -4.85
CA SER A 146 2.65 -10.09 -3.48
C SER A 146 2.93 -11.41 -2.76
N LEU A 147 4.18 -11.62 -2.33
CA LEU A 147 4.66 -12.83 -1.66
C LEU A 147 5.03 -12.51 -0.20
N ARG A 148 4.08 -12.66 0.73
CA ARG A 148 4.24 -12.17 2.13
C ARG A 148 5.01 -13.11 3.05
N GLU A 149 4.79 -14.42 3.00
CA GLU A 149 5.40 -15.34 3.99
C GLU A 149 6.61 -16.12 3.42
N ALA A 150 6.89 -16.01 2.12
CA ALA A 150 7.94 -16.77 1.42
C ALA A 150 9.18 -15.91 1.11
N ALA A 151 9.86 -15.39 2.12
CA ALA A 151 10.94 -14.41 1.96
C ALA A 151 12.01 -14.80 0.91
N LEU A 152 12.70 -15.92 1.13
CA LEU A 152 13.82 -16.34 0.28
C LEU A 152 13.32 -16.94 -1.05
N LEU A 153 12.40 -17.91 -0.98
CA LEU A 153 11.85 -18.58 -2.17
C LEU A 153 11.10 -17.60 -3.08
N GLY A 154 10.36 -16.66 -2.50
CA GLY A 154 9.68 -15.60 -3.22
C GLY A 154 10.64 -14.68 -3.94
N ALA A 155 11.73 -14.29 -3.28
CA ALA A 155 12.72 -13.41 -3.88
C ALA A 155 13.51 -14.11 -4.99
N GLU A 156 13.88 -15.38 -4.81
CA GLU A 156 14.47 -16.21 -5.86
C GLU A 156 13.52 -16.37 -7.05
N TRP A 157 12.23 -16.57 -6.79
CA TRP A 157 11.24 -16.71 -7.84
C TRP A 157 11.03 -15.41 -8.61
N ILE A 158 10.94 -14.24 -7.94
CA ILE A 158 10.85 -12.96 -8.63
C ILE A 158 12.11 -12.71 -9.47
N GLY A 159 13.30 -13.05 -8.95
CA GLY A 159 14.54 -13.02 -9.72
C GLY A 159 14.45 -13.87 -10.99
N LYS A 160 14.05 -15.15 -10.86
CA LYS A 160 13.84 -16.06 -11.99
C LYS A 160 12.79 -15.56 -12.98
N PHE A 161 11.68 -15.00 -12.48
CA PHE A 161 10.63 -14.42 -13.29
C PHE A 161 11.17 -13.27 -14.14
N LEU A 162 11.91 -12.33 -13.52
CA LEU A 162 12.52 -11.20 -14.23
C LEU A 162 13.56 -11.67 -15.26
N ASP A 163 14.40 -12.64 -14.90
CA ASP A 163 15.42 -13.21 -15.80
C ASP A 163 14.79 -13.93 -16.99
N ALA A 164 13.75 -14.75 -16.77
CA ALA A 164 13.03 -15.46 -17.83
C ALA A 164 12.23 -14.51 -18.73
N SER A 165 11.86 -13.33 -18.22
CA SER A 165 11.16 -12.30 -18.98
C SER A 165 12.05 -11.59 -19.99
N LEU A 166 13.38 -11.76 -19.89
CA LEU A 166 14.32 -11.09 -20.77
C LEU A 166 14.23 -11.67 -22.18
N PRO A 167 14.17 -10.81 -23.22
CA PRO A 167 14.25 -11.28 -24.60
C PRO A 167 15.57 -12.03 -24.84
N ALA A 168 15.49 -13.23 -25.39
CA ALA A 168 16.64 -14.12 -25.63
C ALA A 168 17.67 -13.56 -26.65
N ALA A 169 17.29 -12.53 -27.41
CA ALA A 169 18.15 -11.84 -28.39
C ALA A 169 17.82 -10.35 -28.42
N ASP A 170 18.83 -9.52 -28.74
CA ASP A 170 18.65 -8.09 -28.98
C ASP A 170 17.65 -7.89 -30.14
N GLY A 171 16.45 -7.39 -29.83
CA GLY A 171 15.39 -7.09 -30.79
C GLY A 171 14.12 -7.94 -30.66
N ALA A 172 14.12 -9.02 -29.87
CA ALA A 172 12.86 -9.70 -29.54
C ALA A 172 12.01 -8.79 -28.64
N ARG A 173 10.72 -8.63 -28.99
CA ARG A 173 9.78 -7.88 -28.15
C ARG A 173 9.59 -8.61 -26.83
N SER A 174 9.67 -7.89 -25.72
CA SER A 174 9.30 -8.43 -24.41
C SER A 174 7.88 -8.99 -24.48
N ARG A 175 7.67 -10.17 -23.89
CA ARG A 175 6.33 -10.76 -23.72
C ARG A 175 5.39 -9.80 -22.99
N PHE A 176 5.97 -8.98 -22.13
CA PHE A 176 5.28 -8.03 -21.26
C PHE A 176 5.32 -6.60 -21.81
N ALA A 177 5.59 -6.43 -23.11
CA ALA A 177 5.62 -5.12 -23.75
C ALA A 177 4.30 -4.34 -23.66
N GLY A 178 3.16 -5.04 -23.50
CA GLY A 178 1.85 -4.41 -23.31
C GLY A 178 1.51 -4.03 -21.86
N MET A 179 2.35 -4.37 -20.88
CA MET A 179 2.06 -4.07 -19.48
C MET A 179 2.23 -2.58 -19.17
N LYS A 180 1.17 -1.98 -18.61
CA LYS A 180 1.16 -0.61 -18.09
C LYS A 180 1.37 -0.56 -16.59
N THR A 181 0.86 -1.54 -15.85
CA THR A 181 1.00 -1.59 -14.38
C THR A 181 1.71 -2.87 -13.96
N VAL A 182 2.84 -2.72 -13.27
CA VAL A 182 3.60 -3.86 -12.74
C VAL A 182 3.90 -3.61 -11.27
N ARG A 183 3.45 -4.50 -10.39
CA ARG A 183 3.69 -4.45 -8.95
C ARG A 183 4.24 -5.79 -8.46
N LEU A 184 5.48 -5.82 -8.02
CA LEU A 184 6.15 -7.03 -7.53
C LEU A 184 6.55 -6.81 -6.07
N GLY A 185 5.92 -7.53 -5.16
CA GLY A 185 6.16 -7.44 -3.73
C GLY A 185 6.63 -8.77 -3.17
N VAL A 186 7.69 -8.75 -2.36
CA VAL A 186 8.12 -9.90 -1.57
C VAL A 186 8.63 -9.43 -0.21
N ASN A 187 8.39 -10.22 0.83
CA ASN A 187 9.02 -10.00 2.12
C ASN A 187 10.46 -10.57 2.14
N GLY A 188 11.36 -10.08 1.29
CA GLY A 188 12.72 -10.61 1.18
C GLY A 188 13.65 -9.85 0.23
N VAL A 189 14.86 -10.38 0.02
CA VAL A 189 15.90 -9.74 -0.79
C VAL A 189 15.89 -10.26 -2.21
N ILE A 190 15.39 -9.45 -3.16
CA ILE A 190 15.51 -9.79 -4.58
C ILE A 190 16.94 -9.54 -5.04
N ALA A 191 17.66 -10.61 -5.36
CA ALA A 191 18.91 -10.50 -6.09
C ALA A 191 18.60 -10.21 -7.57
N LEU A 192 18.62 -8.94 -7.96
CA LEU A 192 18.56 -8.52 -9.36
C LEU A 192 19.91 -8.84 -10.04
N ARG A 193 20.08 -10.09 -10.47
CA ARG A 193 21.28 -10.54 -11.18
C ARG A 193 21.17 -10.10 -12.64
N GLY A 194 22.01 -9.14 -13.06
CA GLY A 194 22.03 -8.68 -14.45
C GLY A 194 21.41 -7.29 -14.61
N HIS A 195 22.21 -6.27 -14.33
CA HIS A 195 21.85 -4.87 -14.50
C HIS A 195 21.65 -4.57 -15.98
N ARG A 196 20.41 -4.43 -16.48
CA ARG A 196 20.11 -3.70 -17.74
C ARG A 196 18.64 -3.49 -18.14
N THR A 197 17.61 -3.97 -17.44
CA THR A 197 16.40 -4.34 -18.22
C THR A 197 15.01 -4.07 -17.66
N LEU A 198 14.76 -3.47 -16.49
CA LEU A 198 13.35 -3.19 -16.11
C LEU A 198 12.55 -2.41 -17.20
N PRO A 199 13.10 -1.36 -17.83
CA PRO A 199 12.44 -0.70 -18.96
C PRO A 199 12.38 -1.56 -20.23
N LYS A 200 13.32 -2.50 -20.41
CA LYS A 200 13.28 -3.45 -21.54
C LYS A 200 12.23 -4.53 -21.34
N LEU A 201 11.98 -4.92 -20.08
CA LEU A 201 10.97 -5.89 -19.69
C LEU A 201 9.57 -5.28 -19.82
N PHE A 202 9.40 -4.04 -19.35
CA PHE A 202 8.12 -3.35 -19.31
C PHE A 202 8.21 -1.97 -20.01
N PRO A 203 8.44 -1.92 -21.33
CA PRO A 203 8.65 -0.67 -22.08
C PRO A 203 7.43 0.26 -22.09
N SER A 204 6.23 -0.28 -21.87
CA SER A 204 4.98 0.49 -21.80
C SER A 204 4.51 0.76 -20.37
N ALA A 205 5.32 0.42 -19.36
CA ALA A 205 4.92 0.60 -17.96
C ALA A 205 4.77 2.09 -17.64
N GLU A 206 3.58 2.43 -17.15
CA GLU A 206 3.23 3.72 -16.56
C GLU A 206 3.42 3.67 -15.04
N THR A 207 3.17 2.51 -14.43
CA THR A 207 3.37 2.25 -12.99
C THR A 207 4.29 1.05 -12.80
N LEU A 208 5.40 1.25 -12.10
CA LEU A 208 6.32 0.19 -11.69
C LEU A 208 6.54 0.25 -10.19
N GLU A 209 6.16 -0.82 -9.51
CA GLU A 209 6.34 -0.99 -8.07
C GLU A 209 7.14 -2.26 -7.78
N ILE A 210 8.22 -2.13 -7.04
CA ILE A 210 9.05 -3.24 -6.55
C ILE A 210 9.22 -3.05 -5.04
N VAL A 211 8.59 -3.92 -4.26
CA VAL A 211 8.59 -3.88 -2.80
C VAL A 211 9.35 -5.09 -2.27
N CYS A 212 10.35 -4.83 -1.42
CA CYS A 212 11.22 -5.83 -0.81
C CYS A 212 11.30 -5.55 0.69
N ASP A 213 10.31 -6.03 1.43
CA ASP A 213 10.20 -5.79 2.87
C ASP A 213 11.05 -6.83 3.61
N ASN A 214 12.12 -6.41 4.30
CA ASN A 214 13.13 -7.20 5.02
C ASN A 214 14.37 -7.63 4.20
N LEU A 215 15.51 -6.98 4.49
CA LEU A 215 16.82 -7.58 4.34
C LEU A 215 17.11 -8.48 5.54
N TYR A 216 16.83 -9.77 5.43
CA TYR A 216 17.71 -10.70 6.12
C TYR A 216 19.04 -10.69 5.36
N THR A 217 20.02 -10.00 5.95
CA THR A 217 21.44 -10.10 5.59
C THR A 217 21.81 -11.57 5.48
N VAL A 218 21.91 -12.10 4.26
CA VAL A 218 22.86 -13.19 4.04
C VAL A 218 24.22 -12.55 4.22
N VAL A 219 24.76 -12.75 5.42
CA VAL A 219 26.08 -12.30 5.88
C VAL A 219 27.12 -13.07 5.07
N ASN A 220 27.41 -12.58 3.88
CA ASN A 220 28.67 -12.86 3.21
C ASN A 220 29.23 -11.48 2.85
N ASP A 221 30.52 -11.25 3.15
CA ASP A 221 31.21 -9.98 2.89
C ASP A 221 31.29 -9.65 1.37
N ASP A 222 30.96 -10.63 0.52
CA ASP A 222 30.74 -10.51 -0.93
C ASP A 222 29.25 -10.52 -1.33
N GLY A 223 28.36 -10.19 -0.39
CA GLY A 223 26.90 -10.35 -0.52
C GLY A 223 26.34 -9.68 -1.78
N PRO A 224 25.20 -10.15 -2.32
CA PRO A 224 24.66 -9.67 -3.58
C PRO A 224 24.31 -8.18 -3.45
N TYR A 225 25.24 -7.33 -3.88
CA TYR A 225 24.98 -5.92 -4.07
C TYR A 225 23.86 -5.84 -5.10
N ILE A 226 22.71 -5.29 -4.69
CA ILE A 226 21.70 -4.84 -5.64
C ILE A 226 22.30 -3.64 -6.33
N ARG A 227 23.13 -3.90 -7.35
CA ARG A 227 23.57 -2.87 -8.28
C ARG A 227 22.30 -2.45 -9.02
N TRP A 228 21.89 -1.23 -8.75
CA TRP A 228 20.70 -0.68 -9.36
C TRP A 228 20.89 -0.60 -10.89
N PRO A 229 19.86 -0.91 -11.71
CA PRO A 229 19.99 -0.74 -13.15
C PRO A 229 20.39 0.69 -13.47
N VAL A 230 21.53 0.84 -14.15
CA VAL A 230 22.19 2.12 -14.45
C VAL A 230 21.37 2.99 -15.41
N GLN A 231 20.35 2.42 -16.05
CA GLN A 231 19.51 3.06 -17.08
C GLN A 231 18.03 2.69 -16.87
N LEU A 232 17.26 3.59 -16.28
CA LEU A 232 15.80 3.62 -16.33
C LEU A 232 15.35 4.70 -17.31
N THR A 233 15.44 4.43 -18.61
CA THR A 233 14.81 5.28 -19.62
C THR A 233 13.48 4.65 -19.99
N SER A 234 12.38 5.18 -19.47
CA SER A 234 11.02 4.87 -19.93
C SER A 234 10.28 6.18 -20.15
N ALA A 235 9.85 6.43 -21.38
CA ALA A 235 9.11 7.65 -21.73
C ALA A 235 7.69 7.66 -21.13
N ASN A 236 7.17 6.50 -20.72
CA ASN A 236 5.79 6.37 -20.25
C ASN A 236 5.67 6.27 -18.73
N LEU A 237 6.78 6.07 -18.01
CA LEU A 237 6.76 5.79 -16.58
C LEU A 237 6.40 7.05 -15.78
N ARG A 238 5.26 7.00 -15.10
CA ARG A 238 4.72 8.10 -14.27
C ARG A 238 4.80 7.82 -12.78
N GLU A 239 4.70 6.55 -12.40
CA GLU A 239 4.83 6.12 -11.01
C GLU A 239 5.94 5.08 -10.85
N LEU A 240 6.86 5.36 -9.94
CA LEU A 240 7.96 4.47 -9.59
C LEU A 240 8.03 4.33 -8.08
N ARG A 241 7.78 3.11 -7.60
CA ARG A 241 7.84 2.78 -6.17
C ARG A 241 8.85 1.67 -5.97
N ILE A 242 9.96 1.99 -5.33
CA ILE A 242 11.05 1.06 -5.06
C ILE A 242 11.30 1.07 -3.57
N ARG A 243 10.82 0.03 -2.90
CA ARG A 243 11.11 -0.20 -1.49
C ARG A 243 12.14 -1.29 -1.38
N ILE A 244 13.37 -0.96 -1.77
CA ILE A 244 14.50 -1.87 -1.67
C ILE A 244 15.49 -1.24 -0.70
N PRO A 245 15.68 -1.81 0.50
CA PRO A 245 16.68 -1.30 1.43
C PRO A 245 18.09 -1.33 0.80
N ILE A 246 18.71 -0.17 0.61
CA ILE A 246 20.06 -0.01 0.04
C ILE A 246 21.12 -0.04 1.15
N PRO A 247 22.04 -1.02 1.19
CA PRO A 247 23.12 -1.08 2.18
C PRO A 247 23.95 0.21 2.21
N ALA A 248 23.74 1.11 3.18
CA ALA A 248 24.46 2.40 3.20
C ALA A 248 25.87 2.37 3.80
N ASN A 249 26.73 1.50 3.27
CA ASN A 249 28.15 1.80 3.35
C ASN A 249 28.56 2.90 2.34
N HIS A 250 27.65 3.30 1.43
CA HIS A 250 27.93 4.27 0.37
C HIS A 250 26.80 5.30 0.22
N HIS A 251 26.81 6.36 1.04
CA HIS A 251 25.92 7.52 0.89
C HIS A 251 25.91 8.08 -0.54
N ASP A 252 27.07 8.08 -1.19
CA ASP A 252 27.24 8.57 -2.55
C ASP A 252 26.47 7.73 -3.58
N GLU A 253 26.34 6.41 -3.38
CA GLU A 253 25.58 5.54 -4.29
C GLU A 253 24.08 5.84 -4.24
N VAL A 254 23.55 6.14 -3.06
CA VAL A 254 22.14 6.51 -2.91
C VAL A 254 21.87 7.84 -3.59
N LEU A 255 22.75 8.83 -3.41
CA LEU A 255 22.61 10.15 -4.01
C LEU A 255 22.78 10.09 -5.53
N ASP A 256 23.74 9.30 -6.02
CA ASP A 256 23.95 9.02 -7.43
C ASP A 256 22.75 8.28 -8.04
N LEU A 257 22.17 7.30 -7.32
CA LEU A 257 20.96 6.62 -7.75
C LEU A 257 19.79 7.59 -7.88
N LEU A 258 19.48 8.36 -6.82
CA LEU A 258 18.39 9.33 -6.85
C LEU A 258 18.59 10.34 -7.98
N HIS A 259 19.81 10.84 -8.16
CA HIS A 259 20.16 11.72 -9.25
C HIS A 259 19.88 11.09 -10.61
N LYS A 260 20.35 9.86 -10.83
CA LYS A 260 20.11 9.11 -12.07
C LYS A 260 18.63 8.89 -12.33
N LEU A 261 17.85 8.51 -11.31
CA LEU A 261 16.41 8.31 -11.43
C LEU A 261 15.71 9.59 -11.90
N LEU A 262 15.97 10.71 -11.23
CA LEU A 262 15.34 11.99 -11.53
C LEU A 262 15.78 12.55 -12.89
N VAL A 263 17.02 12.31 -13.32
CA VAL A 263 17.51 12.75 -14.64
C VAL A 263 16.97 11.87 -15.77
N GLN A 264 16.87 10.55 -15.56
CA GLN A 264 16.47 9.61 -16.60
C GLN A 264 14.95 9.47 -16.76
N LEU A 265 14.16 9.92 -15.77
CA LEU A 265 12.70 9.84 -15.77
C LEU A 265 12.07 11.23 -15.65
N PRO A 266 12.24 12.12 -16.64
CA PRO A 266 11.81 13.53 -16.54
C PRO A 266 10.29 13.72 -16.37
N ASP A 267 9.51 12.71 -16.73
CA ASP A 267 8.04 12.73 -16.68
C ASP A 267 7.48 12.02 -15.42
N ILE A 268 8.35 11.56 -14.50
CA ILE A 268 7.89 10.90 -13.27
C ILE A 268 7.08 11.86 -12.39
N GLN A 269 5.93 11.40 -11.93
CA GLN A 269 5.00 12.14 -11.08
C GLN A 269 5.07 11.63 -9.64
N VAL A 270 5.13 10.31 -9.46
CA VAL A 270 5.21 9.66 -8.14
C VAL A 270 6.52 8.91 -8.00
N LEU A 271 7.30 9.26 -6.98
CA LEU A 271 8.54 8.59 -6.62
C LEU A 271 8.50 8.16 -5.14
N ASP A 272 8.53 6.85 -4.89
CA ASP A 272 8.66 6.27 -3.55
C ASP A 272 9.96 5.46 -3.47
N LEU A 273 10.89 5.89 -2.62
CA LEU A 273 12.20 5.27 -2.44
C LEU A 273 12.45 4.93 -0.97
N ALA A 274 12.81 3.68 -0.69
CA ALA A 274 13.33 3.27 0.61
C ALA A 274 14.86 3.16 0.62
N ILE A 275 15.49 4.03 1.40
CA ILE A 275 16.93 4.18 1.62
C ILE A 275 17.25 3.68 3.03
N VAL A 276 17.65 2.43 3.19
CA VAL A 276 17.88 1.84 4.52
C VAL A 276 19.36 1.67 4.80
N PRO A 277 19.98 2.59 5.54
CA PRO A 277 21.39 2.48 5.83
C PRO A 277 21.75 1.23 6.63
N ARG A 278 22.81 0.53 6.19
CA ARG A 278 23.43 -0.57 6.95
C ARG A 278 24.58 0.00 7.75
N GLY A 279 24.60 -0.31 9.05
CA GLY A 279 25.71 0.06 9.94
C GLY A 279 25.35 1.17 10.92
N LYS A 280 26.23 1.34 11.92
CA LYS A 280 26.17 2.49 12.82
C LYS A 280 26.43 3.73 11.99
N TYR A 281 25.56 4.73 12.07
CA TYR A 281 25.89 6.08 11.62
C TYR A 281 27.10 6.56 12.41
N THR A 282 28.30 6.31 11.91
CA THR A 282 29.36 7.28 12.09
C THR A 282 28.94 8.46 11.25
N GLU A 283 28.80 9.64 11.85
CA GLU A 283 28.66 10.89 11.11
C GLU A 283 29.56 10.82 9.88
N PRO A 284 29.06 11.14 8.67
CA PRO A 284 29.85 11.00 7.47
C PRO A 284 31.17 11.73 7.73
N SER A 285 32.23 10.94 7.86
CA SER A 285 33.58 11.42 8.17
C SER A 285 33.79 12.59 7.23
N LEU A 286 33.84 13.79 7.81
CA LEU A 286 33.85 15.08 7.12
C LEU A 286 34.40 14.90 5.72
N LEU A 287 33.48 14.94 4.75
CA LEU A 287 33.69 14.67 3.33
C LEU A 287 35.15 14.95 2.97
N GLY A 288 35.91 13.89 2.72
CA GLY A 288 37.25 14.06 2.16
C GLY A 288 37.15 14.93 0.90
N PRO A 289 38.21 15.66 0.53
CA PRO A 289 38.20 16.65 -0.56
C PRO A 289 37.81 16.09 -1.96
N ASN A 290 37.56 14.79 -2.07
CA ASN A 290 37.14 14.09 -3.28
C ASN A 290 35.65 13.71 -3.31
N SER A 291 34.83 14.18 -2.35
CA SER A 291 33.38 14.00 -2.46
C SER A 291 32.88 14.69 -3.74
N PRO A 292 32.13 13.99 -4.60
CA PRO A 292 31.58 14.60 -5.80
C PRO A 292 30.77 15.85 -5.42
N ALA A 293 30.96 16.92 -6.19
CA ALA A 293 30.27 18.19 -5.99
C ALA A 293 28.76 17.97 -5.89
N PRO A 294 28.04 18.72 -5.04
CA PRO A 294 26.59 18.56 -4.89
C PRO A 294 25.89 18.85 -6.22
N LEU A 295 25.40 17.81 -6.89
CA LEU A 295 24.53 17.94 -8.04
C LEU A 295 23.13 18.34 -7.54
N ASN A 296 22.81 19.62 -7.67
CA ASN A 296 21.45 20.11 -7.49
C ASN A 296 20.58 19.56 -8.64
N VAL A 297 19.47 18.93 -8.29
CA VAL A 297 18.53 18.32 -9.24
C VAL A 297 17.22 19.07 -9.20
N THR A 298 16.82 19.60 -10.35
CA THR A 298 15.49 20.19 -10.54
C THR A 298 14.60 19.20 -11.30
N HIS A 299 13.46 18.83 -10.72
CA HIS A 299 12.50 17.91 -11.33
C HIS A 299 11.12 18.57 -11.51
N ASN A 300 10.72 18.78 -12.77
CA ASN A 300 9.58 19.64 -13.12
C ASN A 300 8.22 18.93 -13.16
N SER A 301 8.19 17.61 -13.02
CA SER A 301 6.96 16.81 -13.13
C SER A 301 6.57 16.10 -11.84
N LEU A 302 7.45 16.09 -10.83
CA LEU A 302 7.25 15.31 -9.61
C LEU A 302 6.19 15.97 -8.72
N THR A 303 5.11 15.24 -8.44
CA THR A 303 3.99 15.67 -7.59
C THR A 303 4.01 14.99 -6.23
N ASP A 304 4.54 13.76 -6.14
CA ASP A 304 4.52 12.95 -4.94
C ASP A 304 5.91 12.36 -4.68
N LEU A 305 6.50 12.69 -3.53
CA LEU A 305 7.80 12.19 -3.11
C LEU A 305 7.68 11.48 -1.76
N THR A 306 7.98 10.18 -1.76
CA THR A 306 8.16 9.39 -0.54
C THR A 306 9.61 8.97 -0.39
N LEU A 307 10.21 9.33 0.75
CA LEU A 307 11.56 8.93 1.11
C LEU A 307 11.51 8.20 2.46
N THR A 308 11.72 6.89 2.44
CA THR A 308 11.84 6.07 3.64
C THR A 308 13.32 5.88 3.95
N GLY A 309 13.79 6.06 5.18
CA GLY A 309 15.22 5.87 5.50
C GLY A 309 15.68 6.52 6.78
N CYS A 310 16.96 6.87 6.89
CA CYS A 310 17.42 7.72 7.99
C CYS A 310 16.98 9.16 7.74
N MET A 311 16.03 9.66 8.55
CA MET A 311 15.52 11.02 8.38
C MET A 311 16.61 12.09 8.41
N VAL A 312 17.62 11.96 9.28
CA VAL A 312 18.76 12.92 9.35
C VAL A 312 19.53 12.95 8.03
N PHE A 313 19.71 11.80 7.39
CA PHE A 313 20.40 11.75 6.10
C PHE A 313 19.55 12.36 4.99
N ILE A 314 18.26 12.02 4.97
CA ILE A 314 17.32 12.59 4.00
C ILE A 314 17.27 14.10 4.14
N SER A 315 17.11 14.63 5.36
CA SER A 315 17.05 16.07 5.61
C SER A 315 18.36 16.79 5.32
N THR A 316 19.51 16.20 5.64
CA THR A 316 20.81 16.89 5.54
C THR A 316 21.45 16.76 4.16
N TYR A 317 21.25 15.64 3.46
CA TYR A 317 21.97 15.35 2.21
C TYR A 317 21.07 15.24 0.98
N VAL A 318 19.83 14.78 1.14
CA VAL A 318 18.92 14.58 0.00
C VAL A 318 18.13 15.85 -0.27
N LEU A 319 17.27 16.28 0.68
CA LEU A 319 16.38 17.41 0.48
C LEU A 319 17.08 18.70 0.03
N PRO A 320 18.27 19.08 0.56
CA PRO A 320 18.94 20.33 0.16
C PRO A 320 19.37 20.37 -1.31
N ARG A 321 19.45 19.21 -1.97
CA ARG A 321 19.90 19.06 -3.36
C ARG A 321 18.73 18.95 -4.34
N LEU A 322 17.49 18.92 -3.86
CA LEU A 322 16.31 18.80 -4.69
C LEU A 322 15.61 20.15 -4.88
N THR A 323 15.05 20.32 -6.06
CA THR A 323 14.12 21.39 -6.44
C THR A 323 12.94 20.77 -7.21
N CYS A 324 11.75 20.78 -6.64
CA CYS A 324 10.56 20.12 -7.20
C CYS A 324 9.36 21.08 -7.21
N PRO A 325 9.23 21.96 -8.22
CA PRO A 325 8.25 23.05 -8.20
C PRO A 325 6.78 22.62 -8.27
N LYS A 326 6.50 21.40 -8.73
CA LYS A 326 5.13 20.84 -8.79
C LYS A 326 4.80 19.87 -7.66
N LEU A 327 5.68 19.76 -6.67
CA LEU A 327 5.49 18.82 -5.57
C LEU A 327 4.26 19.23 -4.77
N ARG A 328 3.39 18.26 -4.46
CA ARG A 328 2.13 18.42 -3.72
C ARG A 328 2.06 17.52 -2.50
N ALA A 329 2.76 16.40 -2.52
CA ALA A 329 2.85 15.47 -1.41
C ALA A 329 4.31 15.13 -1.07
N LEU A 330 4.66 15.29 0.20
CA LEU A 330 5.95 14.87 0.76
C LEU A 330 5.72 13.91 1.92
N ARG A 331 6.25 12.70 1.80
CA ARG A 331 6.29 11.71 2.88
C ARG A 331 7.73 11.39 3.23
N LEU A 332 8.11 11.66 4.48
CA LEU A 332 9.37 11.23 5.06
C LEU A 332 9.08 10.17 6.11
N GLU A 333 9.73 9.03 6.02
CA GLU A 333 9.51 7.91 6.93
C GLU A 333 10.84 7.41 7.48
N ASN A 334 10.96 7.29 8.79
CA ASN A 334 12.16 6.75 9.39
C ASN A 334 12.13 5.22 9.32
N HIS A 335 13.19 4.59 8.83
CA HIS A 335 13.22 3.12 8.79
C HIS A 335 13.43 2.56 10.21
N ARG A 336 12.59 1.61 10.64
CA ARG A 336 12.59 1.04 12.00
C ARG A 336 13.97 0.55 12.47
N SER A 337 14.78 -0.01 11.58
CA SER A 337 16.13 -0.49 11.91
C SER A 337 17.15 0.61 12.24
N VAL A 338 16.82 1.87 11.93
CA VAL A 338 17.70 3.04 12.10
C VAL A 338 17.21 3.95 13.23
N ALA A 339 15.94 3.83 13.62
CA ALA A 339 15.28 4.68 14.61
C ALA A 339 16.03 4.75 15.96
N ASP A 340 16.73 3.68 16.37
CA ASP A 340 17.46 3.64 17.63
C ASP A 340 18.78 4.43 17.65
N GLN A 341 19.37 4.74 16.48
CA GLN A 341 20.81 5.04 16.42
C GLN A 341 21.18 6.52 16.27
N SER A 342 20.24 7.40 15.89
CA SER A 342 20.54 8.82 15.69
C SER A 342 19.95 9.70 16.80
N ARG A 343 20.83 10.17 17.71
CA ARG A 343 20.55 11.30 18.63
C ARG A 343 20.80 12.67 17.95
N GLY A 344 20.76 12.73 16.62
CA GLY A 344 21.03 13.95 15.85
C GLY A 344 19.94 15.01 16.04
N SER A 345 20.32 16.28 15.93
CA SER A 345 19.43 17.44 16.14
C SER A 345 18.18 17.38 15.25
N HIS A 346 17.03 17.17 15.87
CA HIS A 346 15.74 16.96 15.18
C HIS A 346 15.18 18.24 14.53
N HIS A 347 15.67 19.41 14.94
CA HIS A 347 15.39 20.69 14.28
C HIS A 347 15.82 20.73 12.81
N VAL A 348 16.82 19.94 12.41
CA VAL A 348 17.31 19.91 11.03
C VAL A 348 16.24 19.45 10.05
N ILE A 349 15.29 18.60 10.48
CA ILE A 349 14.22 18.10 9.60
C ILE A 349 13.32 19.26 9.15
N ALA A 350 12.81 20.04 10.10
CA ALA A 350 11.95 21.18 9.81
C ALA A 350 12.67 22.23 8.96
N ILE A 351 13.89 22.60 9.35
CA ILE A 351 14.72 23.56 8.61
C ILE A 351 14.95 23.11 7.17
N SER A 352 15.25 21.83 6.94
CA SER A 352 15.48 21.31 5.60
C SER A 352 14.22 21.28 4.74
N ILE A 353 13.06 20.96 5.31
CA ILE A 353 11.77 21.01 4.61
C ILE A 353 11.44 22.45 4.21
N LEU A 354 11.61 23.41 5.11
CA LEU A 354 11.38 24.84 4.83
C LEU A 354 12.38 25.39 3.80
N ALA A 355 13.65 25.01 3.88
CA ALA A 355 14.63 25.36 2.86
C ALA A 355 14.26 24.75 1.49
N PHE A 356 13.74 23.52 1.47
CA PHE A 356 13.24 22.87 0.26
C PHE A 356 11.99 23.56 -0.30
N LYS A 357 11.10 24.03 0.58
CA LYS A 357 10.00 24.97 0.28
C LYS A 357 10.48 26.21 -0.44
N GLU A 358 11.43 26.91 0.16
CA GLU A 358 11.93 28.16 -0.39
C GLU A 358 12.62 28.00 -1.74
N ARG A 359 13.36 26.90 -1.95
CA ARG A 359 14.00 26.64 -3.24
C ARG A 359 13.01 26.21 -4.33
N SER A 360 12.07 25.34 -3.99
CA SER A 360 11.15 24.76 -4.99
C SER A 360 9.94 25.64 -5.27
N LYS A 361 9.58 26.57 -4.38
CA LYS A 361 8.40 27.44 -4.51
C LYS A 361 7.11 26.66 -4.80
N TRP A 362 6.96 25.54 -4.10
CA TRP A 362 5.87 24.59 -4.20
C TRP A 362 4.78 24.91 -3.18
N GLU A 363 3.55 24.51 -3.51
CA GLU A 363 2.37 24.59 -2.65
C GLU A 363 2.06 23.16 -2.17
N LEU A 364 2.66 22.80 -1.04
CA LEU A 364 2.53 21.47 -0.46
C LEU A 364 1.13 21.28 0.13
N GLU A 365 0.40 20.27 -0.37
CA GLU A 365 -0.95 19.90 0.08
C GLU A 365 -0.90 18.81 1.16
N HIS A 366 0.05 17.86 1.05
CA HIS A 366 0.14 16.71 1.95
C HIS A 366 1.54 16.53 2.54
N LEU A 367 1.66 16.61 3.86
CA LEU A 367 2.92 16.34 4.57
C LEU A 367 2.76 15.18 5.54
N ALA A 368 3.59 14.15 5.38
CA ALA A 368 3.65 13.02 6.29
C ALA A 368 5.06 12.83 6.86
N LEU A 369 5.20 12.90 8.18
CA LEU A 369 6.42 12.64 8.93
C LEU A 369 6.20 11.40 9.81
N ILE A 370 6.71 10.26 9.39
CA ILE A 370 6.46 8.96 10.03
C ILE A 370 7.71 8.49 10.78
N ASP A 371 7.52 8.04 12.02
CA ASP A 371 8.60 7.63 12.93
C ASP A 371 9.68 8.72 13.12
N SER A 372 9.23 9.98 13.12
CA SER A 372 10.07 11.15 13.30
C SER A 372 10.34 11.43 14.79
N ARG A 373 11.43 12.16 15.06
CA ARG A 373 11.76 12.65 16.41
C ARG A 373 11.68 14.18 16.50
N ILE A 374 10.91 14.79 15.60
CA ILE A 374 10.70 16.23 15.56
C ILE A 374 10.04 16.71 16.86
N ASP A 375 10.54 17.82 17.42
CA ASP A 375 9.98 18.46 18.59
C ASP A 375 8.81 19.39 18.25
N ASP A 376 8.06 19.75 19.29
CA ASP A 376 6.86 20.56 19.21
C ASP A 376 7.12 21.97 18.60
N ASP A 377 8.29 22.56 18.83
CA ASP A 377 8.64 23.89 18.30
C ASP A 377 8.93 23.82 16.79
N ALA A 378 9.60 22.75 16.33
CA ALA A 378 9.86 22.50 14.92
C ALA A 378 8.58 22.13 14.14
N VAL A 379 7.65 21.40 14.75
CA VAL A 379 6.32 21.14 14.15
C VAL A 379 5.55 22.45 14.00
N GLU A 380 5.56 23.31 15.02
CA GLU A 380 4.91 24.62 14.97
C GLU A 380 5.47 25.48 13.84
N GLY A 381 6.80 25.56 13.71
CA GLY A 381 7.45 26.29 12.62
C GLY A 381 7.12 25.74 11.22
N LEU A 382 6.96 24.42 11.07
CA LEU A 382 6.51 23.85 9.81
C LEU A 382 5.09 24.29 9.45
N LEU A 383 4.18 24.24 10.42
CA LEU A 383 2.78 24.55 10.20
C LEU A 383 2.52 26.05 10.07
N SER A 384 3.32 26.89 10.72
CA SER A 384 3.24 28.34 10.52
C SER A 384 3.61 28.74 9.09
N ASP A 385 4.49 27.98 8.43
CA ASP A 385 4.98 28.36 7.11
C ASP A 385 4.26 27.62 5.97
N LEU A 386 3.70 26.43 6.22
CA LEU A 386 3.06 25.59 5.20
C LEU A 386 1.55 25.82 5.10
N HIS A 387 1.14 27.04 4.72
CA HIS A 387 -0.27 27.45 4.66
C HIS A 387 -1.14 26.70 3.65
N SER A 388 -0.54 26.04 2.65
CA SER A 388 -1.25 25.27 1.62
C SER A 388 -1.65 23.85 2.07
N LEU A 389 -1.27 23.44 3.29
CA LEU A 389 -1.51 22.08 3.76
C LEU A 389 -2.99 21.76 3.91
N VAL A 390 -3.39 20.67 3.27
CA VAL A 390 -4.70 20.03 3.37
C VAL A 390 -4.65 18.85 4.34
N SER A 391 -3.55 18.08 4.34
CA SER A 391 -3.35 16.95 5.24
C SER A 391 -1.97 17.00 5.89
N PHE A 392 -1.94 16.89 7.21
CA PHE A 392 -0.73 16.74 8.00
C PHE A 392 -0.77 15.47 8.84
N LYS A 393 0.19 14.57 8.59
CA LYS A 393 0.35 13.31 9.31
C LYS A 393 1.68 13.28 10.04
N LEU A 394 1.63 13.11 11.35
CA LEU A 394 2.78 13.03 12.23
C LEU A 394 2.73 11.73 13.02
N VAL A 395 3.80 10.93 12.96
CA VAL A 395 4.01 9.79 13.85
C VAL A 395 5.36 10.01 14.51
N VAL A 396 5.37 10.21 15.83
CA VAL A 396 6.54 10.64 16.59
C VAL A 396 6.95 9.65 17.66
N TRP A 397 8.26 9.58 17.92
CA TRP A 397 8.83 8.77 19.00
C TRP A 397 9.11 9.64 20.22
N ALA A 398 8.38 9.39 21.31
CA ALA A 398 8.63 9.80 22.70
C ALA A 398 8.96 11.29 23.04
N ASN A 399 9.03 12.20 22.06
CA ASN A 399 9.53 13.57 22.23
C ASN A 399 8.46 14.66 22.10
N ALA A 400 7.27 14.35 21.60
CA ALA A 400 6.17 15.30 21.59
C ALA A 400 5.44 15.21 22.93
N ASP A 401 5.67 16.20 23.81
CA ASP A 401 4.95 16.28 25.09
C ASP A 401 3.52 16.85 24.94
N GLY A 402 3.12 17.12 23.69
CA GLY A 402 1.79 17.56 23.31
C GLY A 402 1.54 19.04 23.58
N LYS A 403 2.55 19.81 24.03
CA LYS A 403 2.43 21.27 24.21
C LYS A 403 2.09 21.97 22.90
N PHE A 404 2.59 21.45 21.78
CA PHE A 404 2.25 21.93 20.45
C PHE A 404 0.73 22.00 20.21
N PHE A 405 -0.07 21.03 20.69
CA PHE A 405 -1.53 21.10 20.53
C PHE A 405 -2.16 22.24 21.33
N GLY A 406 -1.66 22.48 22.54
CA GLY A 406 -2.10 23.62 23.35
C GLY A 406 -1.79 24.94 22.65
N ARG A 407 -0.56 25.07 22.11
CA ARG A 407 -0.15 26.26 21.36
C ARG A 407 -0.94 26.43 20.06
N LEU A 408 -1.19 25.36 19.31
CA LEU A 408 -1.98 25.41 18.08
C LEU A 408 -3.43 25.82 18.37
N GLN A 409 -4.00 25.35 19.49
CA GLN A 409 -5.31 25.78 19.97
C GLN A 409 -5.34 27.27 20.33
N ASP A 410 -4.31 27.77 21.03
CA ASP A 410 -4.20 29.18 21.40
C ASP A 410 -4.00 30.08 20.18
N LEU A 411 -3.18 29.66 19.22
CA LEU A 411 -3.01 30.33 17.93
C LEU A 411 -4.32 30.37 17.14
N ALA A 412 -5.06 29.26 17.08
CA ALA A 412 -6.34 29.16 16.39
C ALA A 412 -7.43 30.10 16.95
N ARG A 413 -7.31 30.54 18.22
CA ARG A 413 -8.20 31.54 18.83
C ARG A 413 -7.97 32.95 18.28
N THR A 414 -6.77 33.23 17.79
CA THR A 414 -6.36 34.59 17.38
C THR A 414 -6.23 34.75 15.86
N GLN A 415 -5.94 33.67 15.14
CA GLN A 415 -5.79 33.66 13.70
C GLN A 415 -6.15 32.29 13.10
N PRO A 416 -6.62 32.21 11.84
CA PRO A 416 -6.82 30.93 11.17
C PRO A 416 -5.47 30.24 10.95
N VAL A 417 -5.17 29.25 11.79
CA VAL A 417 -3.99 28.39 11.65
C VAL A 417 -4.32 27.33 10.61
N LEU A 418 -3.57 27.31 9.51
CA LEU A 418 -3.73 26.36 8.40
C LEU A 418 -5.18 26.35 7.84
N PRO A 419 -5.59 27.39 7.11
CA PRO A 419 -6.98 27.58 6.68
C PRO A 419 -7.51 26.48 5.75
N LEU A 420 -6.62 25.70 5.13
CA LEU A 420 -6.95 24.61 4.22
C LEU A 420 -6.85 23.22 4.87
N LEU A 421 -6.44 23.11 6.13
CA LEU A 421 -6.21 21.81 6.76
C LEU A 421 -7.54 21.09 7.03
N GLU A 422 -7.73 19.97 6.35
CA GLU A 422 -8.89 19.09 6.49
C GLU A 422 -8.57 17.86 7.36
N GLU A 423 -7.31 17.42 7.35
CA GLU A 423 -6.85 16.23 8.06
C GLU A 423 -5.61 16.53 8.92
N LEU A 424 -5.73 16.26 10.22
CA LEU A 424 -4.61 16.26 11.17
C LEU A 424 -4.54 14.90 11.86
N PHE A 425 -3.51 14.13 11.56
CA PHE A 425 -3.23 12.86 12.23
C PHE A 425 -1.94 12.99 13.03
N VAL A 426 -1.98 12.72 14.33
CA VAL A 426 -0.78 12.72 15.18
C VAL A 426 -0.78 11.49 16.07
N ALA A 427 0.21 10.61 15.94
CA ALA A 427 0.37 9.45 16.81
C ALA A 427 1.71 9.51 17.55
N CYS A 428 1.70 9.18 18.83
CA CYS A 428 2.93 9.02 19.62
C CYS A 428 3.22 7.54 19.85
N VAL A 429 4.44 7.13 19.55
CA VAL A 429 4.94 5.78 19.81
C VAL A 429 5.86 5.85 21.04
N HIS A 430 5.39 5.33 22.17
CA HIS A 430 6.25 5.07 23.34
C HIS A 430 6.71 3.60 23.30
N TYR A 431 7.97 3.33 23.68
CA TYR A 431 8.55 1.97 23.69
C TYR A 431 7.75 0.94 24.50
N GLU A 432 6.86 1.38 25.40
CA GLU A 432 6.06 0.50 26.25
C GLU A 432 4.56 0.53 25.89
N PHE A 433 4.06 1.53 25.16
CA PHE A 433 2.65 1.69 24.81
C PHE A 433 2.47 2.45 23.50
N TYR A 434 1.63 1.95 22.59
CA TYR A 434 1.09 2.77 21.50
C TYR A 434 -0.02 3.65 22.07
N GLU A 435 0.27 4.94 22.28
CA GLU A 435 -0.77 5.91 22.58
C GLU A 435 -1.20 6.57 21.27
N VAL A 436 -2.23 6.00 20.64
CA VAL A 436 -2.83 6.57 19.42
C VAL A 436 -3.75 7.70 19.84
N ILE A 437 -3.28 8.94 19.73
CA ILE A 437 -4.17 10.11 19.73
C ILE A 437 -4.83 10.14 18.35
N VAL A 438 -5.99 9.51 18.20
CA VAL A 438 -6.67 9.44 16.89
C VAL A 438 -7.05 10.85 16.42
N GLY A 439 -6.46 11.26 15.30
CA GLY A 439 -6.72 12.52 14.61
C GLY A 439 -8.21 12.75 14.33
N HIS A 440 -8.66 13.97 14.55
CA HIS A 440 -10.01 14.41 14.24
C HIS A 440 -10.10 14.88 12.78
N LYS A 441 -11.23 14.59 12.12
CA LYS A 441 -11.66 15.36 10.95
C LYS A 441 -12.20 16.69 11.48
N VAL A 442 -11.39 17.74 11.45
CA VAL A 442 -11.78 19.05 11.98
C VAL A 442 -12.69 19.73 10.96
N HIS A 443 -14.00 19.65 11.17
CA HIS A 443 -14.93 20.51 10.44
C HIS A 443 -14.92 21.90 11.10
N TYR A 444 -14.30 22.89 10.44
CA TYR A 444 -14.36 24.29 10.88
C TYR A 444 -15.81 24.78 10.87
N LEU A 445 -16.38 24.99 12.05
CA LEU A 445 -17.63 25.75 12.22
C LEU A 445 -17.28 27.15 12.76
N PRO A 446 -17.99 28.21 12.31
CA PRO A 446 -17.68 29.60 12.67
C PRO A 446 -17.92 29.87 14.17
N PRO A 447 -17.25 30.88 14.75
CA PRO A 447 -17.11 31.02 16.20
C PRO A 447 -18.41 31.52 16.85
N ARG A 448 -18.82 30.87 17.94
CA ARG A 448 -19.67 31.49 18.98
C ARG A 448 -19.17 31.14 20.38
N GLU A 449 -18.86 32.22 21.09
CA GLU A 449 -18.70 32.43 22.54
C GLU A 449 -17.64 31.63 23.32
N VAL A 450 -16.73 32.42 23.92
CA VAL A 450 -15.62 32.02 24.80
C VAL A 450 -16.09 32.09 26.26
N VAL A 451 -15.77 31.08 27.05
CA VAL A 451 -15.69 31.19 28.52
C VAL A 451 -14.34 30.60 28.97
N ASP A 452 -13.55 31.43 29.64
CA ASP A 452 -12.25 31.11 30.25
C ASP A 452 -12.38 30.14 31.43
N PHE A 453 -11.38 29.25 31.62
CA PHE A 453 -10.93 28.82 32.95
C PHE A 453 -9.47 28.32 32.95
N ASP A 454 -8.70 28.85 33.89
CA ASP A 454 -7.30 28.54 34.19
C ASP A 454 -7.13 27.41 35.24
N ARG A 455 -6.01 26.65 35.09
CA ARG A 455 -5.18 25.87 36.05
C ARG A 455 -5.83 25.02 37.16
N LYS A 456 -5.41 23.79 37.47
CA LYS A 456 -4.09 23.10 37.41
C LYS A 456 -4.38 21.62 37.10
N GLY A 457 -3.64 20.94 36.23
CA GLY A 457 -2.29 20.45 36.51
C GLY A 457 -2.39 19.08 37.19
N PHE A 458 -2.45 18.01 36.38
CA PHE A 458 -2.30 16.59 36.76
C PHE A 458 -3.54 15.74 37.11
N ASP A 459 -4.73 16.30 37.31
CA ASP A 459 -6.00 15.52 37.45
C ASP A 459 -6.80 15.40 36.13
N ARG A 460 -6.16 15.65 34.97
CA ARG A 460 -6.82 15.98 33.69
C ARG A 460 -7.01 14.85 32.66
N PHE A 461 -6.73 13.58 32.96
CA PHE A 461 -6.84 12.52 31.93
C PHE A 461 -8.08 11.62 32.04
N THR A 462 -8.65 11.42 33.24
CA THR A 462 -9.71 10.40 33.44
C THR A 462 -11.15 10.88 33.18
N ALA A 463 -11.38 12.16 32.86
CA ALA A 463 -12.74 12.70 32.66
C ALA A 463 -13.20 12.82 31.19
N TYR A 464 -12.36 12.50 30.19
CA TYR A 464 -12.74 12.66 28.77
C TYR A 464 -13.58 11.51 28.17
N ALA A 465 -13.86 10.46 28.94
CA ALA A 465 -14.65 9.31 28.47
C ALA A 465 -16.13 9.31 28.89
N SER A 466 -16.66 10.36 29.54
CA SER A 466 -18.09 10.38 29.88
C SER A 466 -18.77 11.76 29.94
N ARG A 467 -19.30 12.15 28.76
CA ARG A 467 -20.52 12.98 28.47
C ARG A 467 -20.40 14.53 28.50
N PRO A 468 -21.28 15.28 27.78
CA PRO A 468 -21.89 15.08 26.47
C PRO A 468 -21.46 16.21 25.48
N LEU A 469 -20.91 15.85 24.32
CA LEU A 469 -20.58 16.80 23.24
C LEU A 469 -21.81 17.07 22.37
N ASN A 470 -22.16 18.34 22.19
CA ASN A 470 -23.16 18.75 21.20
C ASN A 470 -22.64 18.47 19.78
N LYS A 471 -23.32 17.54 19.10
CA LYS A 471 -23.35 17.25 17.65
C LYS A 471 -22.07 17.55 16.85
N VAL A 472 -21.06 16.71 17.04
CA VAL A 472 -20.16 16.28 15.95
C VAL A 472 -20.43 14.79 15.75
N ALA A 473 -20.79 14.38 14.53
CA ALA A 473 -21.03 12.98 14.22
C ALA A 473 -19.69 12.23 14.26
N LEU A 474 -19.46 11.48 15.34
CA LEU A 474 -18.35 10.56 15.49
C LEU A 474 -18.62 9.30 14.65
N SER A 475 -17.89 9.13 13.56
CA SER A 475 -17.78 7.85 12.86
C SER A 475 -16.38 7.30 13.10
N VAL A 476 -16.23 6.45 14.12
CA VAL A 476 -15.02 5.66 14.34
C VAL A 476 -15.23 4.32 13.64
N ASP A 477 -14.63 4.13 12.47
CA ASP A 477 -14.57 2.79 11.87
C ASP A 477 -13.52 1.97 12.64
N ARG A 478 -14.01 1.03 13.46
CA ARG A 478 -13.19 0.13 14.29
C ARG A 478 -12.31 -0.81 13.45
N ARG A 479 -12.60 -0.99 12.15
CA ARG A 479 -11.78 -1.83 11.27
C ARG A 479 -10.47 -1.16 10.87
N THR A 480 -10.41 0.17 10.83
CA THR A 480 -9.22 0.93 10.40
C THR A 480 -8.09 0.93 11.43
N ILE A 481 -8.42 0.83 12.74
CA ILE A 481 -7.42 0.82 13.82
C ILE A 481 -6.66 -0.52 13.88
N ALA A 482 -7.30 -1.64 13.57
CA ALA A 482 -6.61 -2.93 13.53
C ALA A 482 -5.67 -3.06 12.33
N PHE A 483 -6.02 -2.44 11.20
CA PHE A 483 -5.26 -2.55 9.95
C PHE A 483 -4.03 -1.63 9.88
N SER A 484 -4.05 -0.48 10.58
CA SER A 484 -2.95 0.49 10.54
C SER A 484 -1.76 0.12 11.45
N MET A 485 -1.95 -0.80 12.40
CA MET A 485 -0.95 -1.16 13.40
C MET A 485 -0.17 -2.46 13.07
N GLY A 486 -0.50 -3.14 11.97
CA GLY A 486 0.15 -4.40 11.59
C GLY A 486 0.00 -5.52 12.62
N LEU A 487 -0.95 -5.41 13.54
CA LEU A 487 -1.19 -6.42 14.56
C LEU A 487 -1.81 -7.67 13.94
N SER A 488 -1.24 -8.82 14.28
CA SER A 488 -1.84 -10.11 13.94
C SER A 488 -3.21 -10.26 14.63
N PRO A 489 -4.13 -11.06 14.07
CA PRO A 489 -5.43 -11.36 14.69
C PRO A 489 -5.31 -11.88 16.14
N ARG A 490 -4.18 -12.51 16.50
CA ARG A 490 -3.89 -12.97 17.85
C ARG A 490 -3.56 -11.83 18.81
N GLU A 491 -2.84 -10.80 18.37
CA GLU A 491 -2.50 -9.63 19.18
C GLU A 491 -3.72 -8.76 19.43
N VAL A 492 -4.59 -8.60 18.42
CA VAL A 492 -5.90 -7.94 18.58
C VAL A 492 -6.76 -8.67 19.61
N LYS A 493 -6.78 -10.01 19.56
CA LYS A 493 -7.53 -10.84 20.52
C LYS A 493 -6.95 -10.74 21.93
N ARG A 494 -5.62 -10.72 22.08
CA ARG A 494 -4.95 -10.56 23.37
C ARG A 494 -5.28 -9.22 24.02
N MET A 495 -5.19 -8.12 23.25
CA MET A 495 -5.60 -6.79 23.73
C MET A 495 -7.08 -6.75 24.13
N ARG A 496 -7.95 -7.41 23.34
CA ARG A 496 -9.39 -7.54 23.63
C ARG A 496 -9.64 -8.21 24.99
N ASP A 497 -8.91 -9.28 25.29
CA ASP A 497 -9.11 -10.08 26.48
C ASP A 497 -8.46 -9.43 27.73
N GLU A 498 -7.39 -8.65 27.55
CA GLU A 498 -6.72 -7.90 28.63
C GLU A 498 -7.50 -6.61 29.04
N MET A 499 -8.21 -5.95 28.11
CA MET A 499 -8.87 -4.66 28.38
C MET A 499 -10.31 -4.73 28.95
N LYS A 500 -10.90 -5.92 29.15
CA LYS A 500 -12.23 -6.14 29.75
C LYS A 500 -13.34 -5.16 29.29
N ILE A 501 -13.42 -4.87 27.99
CA ILE A 501 -14.42 -3.93 27.44
C ILE A 501 -15.77 -4.66 27.27
N PRO A 502 -16.87 -4.21 27.90
CA PRO A 502 -18.15 -4.89 27.81
C PRO A 502 -18.85 -4.62 26.45
N MET A 503 -19.47 -5.67 25.90
CA MET A 503 -20.19 -5.62 24.62
C MET A 503 -21.54 -4.87 24.73
N PHE A 504 -21.86 -4.12 23.68
CA PHE A 504 -23.21 -4.10 23.14
C PHE A 504 -23.17 -4.68 21.71
N VAL A 505 -24.07 -5.62 21.47
CA VAL A 505 -24.44 -6.22 20.17
C VAL A 505 -25.79 -5.58 19.80
N PRO A 506 -26.13 -5.31 18.53
CA PRO A 506 -25.44 -5.53 17.25
C PRO A 506 -24.84 -4.25 16.62
#